data_AF-A0A2W5NCW6-F1
#
_entry.id   AF-A0A2W5NCW6-F1
#
_cell.length_a   1.000
_cell.length_b   1.000
_cell.length_c   1.000
_cell.angle_alpha   90.00
_cell.angle_beta   90.00
_cell.angle_gamma   90.00
#
_symmetry.space_group_name_H-M   'P 1'
#
loop_
_entity.id
_entity.type
_entity.pdbx_description
1 polymer ?
#
loop_
_entity_poly.entity_id
_entity_poly.type
_entity_poly.pdbx_seq_one_letter_code
_entity_poly.pdbx_strand_id
1 'polypeptide(L)'
;MILRKGVKSGKGAPSEAARAADLLSGILALERWNVARGLKDRGMPEGWDELAWTLPARPAKTRVALALDADVAAWFEAFGPDRGERLNAVLRIYMLGMLSREIDAP
;
A
#
# COMPACT_ATOMS: atom_id res chain seq x y z
N MET A 1 29.43 56.28 24.97
CA MET A 1 30.31 55.18 24.51
C MET A 1 30.02 53.93 25.34
N ILE A 2 29.09 53.06 24.91
CA ILE A 2 28.93 51.69 25.46
C ILE A 2 28.60 50.77 24.28
N LEU A 3 29.53 49.85 24.01
CA LEU A 3 29.51 48.89 22.89
C LEU A 3 28.52 47.76 23.15
N ARG A 4 27.51 47.60 22.27
CA ARG A 4 26.68 46.37 22.21
C ARG A 4 27.49 45.27 21.54
N LYS A 5 27.99 44.30 22.30
CA LYS A 5 28.57 43.05 21.78
C LYS A 5 27.49 42.25 21.06
N GLY A 6 27.70 41.97 19.78
CA GLY A 6 26.84 41.12 18.97
C GLY A 6 26.78 39.69 19.50
N VAL A 7 25.57 39.18 19.69
CA VAL A 7 25.30 37.76 19.83
C VAL A 7 25.65 37.10 18.49
N LYS A 8 26.68 36.25 18.48
CA LYS A 8 26.95 35.35 17.35
C LYS A 8 25.78 34.38 17.25
N SER A 9 24.90 34.61 16.28
CA SER A 9 23.88 33.63 15.90
C SER A 9 24.58 32.38 15.38
N GLY A 10 24.52 31.30 16.16
CA GLY A 10 25.03 30.00 15.75
C GLY A 10 24.29 29.52 14.50
N LYS A 11 25.04 28.92 13.56
CA LYS A 11 24.51 28.27 12.35
C LYS A 11 23.24 27.48 12.68
N GLY A 12 22.10 28.03 12.27
CA GLY A 12 20.79 27.44 12.55
C GLY A 12 20.68 26.06 11.93
N ALA A 13 20.19 25.10 12.70
CA ALA A 13 19.83 23.79 12.18
C ALA A 13 18.85 23.96 11.00
N PRO A 14 18.97 23.16 9.93
CA PRO A 14 18.10 23.31 8.76
C PRO A 14 16.64 23.22 9.20
N SER A 15 15.81 24.09 8.62
CA SER A 15 14.37 24.11 8.90
C SER A 15 13.77 22.74 8.60
N GLU A 16 12.68 22.42 9.27
CA GLU A 16 11.95 21.17 9.05
C GLU A 16 11.57 20.99 7.56
N ALA A 17 11.18 22.07 6.89
CA ALA A 17 10.93 22.07 5.44
C ALA A 17 12.18 21.72 4.62
N ALA A 18 13.36 22.21 4.99
CA ALA A 18 14.61 21.87 4.31
C ALA A 18 14.99 20.40 4.52
N ARG A 19 14.74 19.85 5.72
CA ARG A 19 14.96 18.42 6.00
C ARG A 19 13.98 17.52 5.24
N ALA A 20 12.71 17.91 5.15
CA ALA A 20 11.71 17.18 4.38
C ALA A 20 12.04 17.19 2.88
N ALA A 21 12.50 18.33 2.35
CA ALA A 21 12.93 18.45 0.95
C ALA A 21 14.18 17.58 0.65
N ASP A 22 15.13 17.54 1.57
CA ASP A 22 16.32 16.69 1.46
C ASP A 22 15.95 15.20 1.52
N LEU A 23 15.09 14.81 2.47
CA LEU A 23 14.57 13.45 2.56
C LEU A 23 13.83 13.03 1.29
N LEU A 24 12.95 13.88 0.78
CA LEU A 24 12.20 13.61 -0.46
C LEU A 24 13.15 13.46 -1.65
N SER A 25 14.17 14.32 -1.73
CA SER A 25 15.20 14.22 -2.77
C SER A 25 15.98 12.91 -2.69
N GLY A 26 16.30 12.47 -1.47
CA GLY A 26 16.93 11.17 -1.20
C GLY A 26 16.04 10.00 -1.62
N ILE A 27 14.75 10.01 -1.25
CA ILE A 27 13.78 8.98 -1.65
C ILE A 27 13.68 8.89 -3.17
N LEU A 28 13.54 10.03 -3.86
CA LEU A 28 13.42 10.07 -5.31
C LEU A 28 14.71 9.58 -6.01
N ALA A 29 15.88 9.86 -5.43
CA ALA A 29 17.14 9.33 -5.94
C ALA A 29 17.24 7.80 -5.80
N LEU A 30 16.80 7.26 -4.66
CA LEU A 30 16.71 5.81 -4.44
C LEU A 30 15.73 5.15 -5.41
N GLU A 31 14.56 5.75 -5.62
CA GLU A 31 13.56 5.25 -6.57
C GLU A 31 14.11 5.19 -8.00
N ARG A 32 14.79 6.26 -8.45
CA ARG A 32 15.47 6.25 -9.77
C ARG A 32 16.54 5.17 -9.87
N TRP A 33 17.32 4.96 -8.80
CA TRP A 33 18.34 3.92 -8.76
C TRP A 33 17.73 2.51 -8.83
N ASN A 34 16.63 2.29 -8.11
CA ASN A 34 15.87 1.04 -8.14
C ASN A 34 15.35 0.73 -9.53
N VAL A 35 14.75 1.71 -10.21
CA VAL A 35 14.23 1.57 -11.58
C VAL A 35 15.35 1.31 -12.58
N ALA A 36 16.43 2.09 -12.54
CA ALA A 36 17.58 1.92 -13.45
C ALA A 36 18.23 0.54 -13.34
N ARG A 37 18.10 -0.09 -12.18
CA ARG A 37 18.58 -1.44 -11.92
C ARG A 37 17.46 -2.49 -11.91
N GLY A 38 16.23 -2.19 -12.30
CA GLY A 38 15.11 -3.16 -12.25
C GLY A 38 15.05 -3.93 -10.93
N LEU A 39 15.41 -3.30 -9.80
CA LEU A 39 15.58 -4.03 -8.52
C LEU A 39 14.25 -4.38 -7.88
N LYS A 40 13.18 -3.66 -8.23
CA LYS A 40 11.82 -4.07 -7.87
C LYS A 40 11.45 -5.37 -8.59
N ASP A 41 11.85 -5.52 -9.85
CA ASP A 41 11.58 -6.72 -10.66
C ASP A 41 12.51 -7.88 -10.31
N ARG A 42 13.77 -7.59 -9.95
CA ARG A 42 14.79 -8.59 -9.56
C ARG A 42 14.78 -8.97 -8.08
N GLY A 43 14.18 -8.13 -7.24
CA GLY A 43 14.08 -8.33 -5.80
C GLY A 43 12.87 -9.18 -5.40
N MET A 44 11.91 -9.34 -6.31
CA MET A 44 10.79 -10.24 -6.17
C MET A 44 11.17 -11.57 -6.84
N PRO A 45 11.23 -12.71 -6.12
CA PRO A 45 11.45 -14.00 -6.75
C PRO A 45 10.36 -14.28 -7.78
N GLU A 46 10.72 -14.97 -8.86
CA GLU A 46 9.80 -15.32 -9.94
C GLU A 46 8.56 -16.06 -9.39
N GLY A 47 7.36 -15.61 -9.78
CA GLY A 47 6.07 -16.19 -9.36
C GLY A 47 5.53 -15.70 -8.01
N TRP A 48 6.20 -14.79 -7.31
CA TRP A 48 5.70 -14.21 -6.05
C TRP A 48 4.56 -13.20 -6.24
N ASP A 49 4.48 -12.55 -7.39
CA ASP A 49 3.35 -11.74 -7.84
C ASP A 49 2.08 -12.58 -8.07
N GLU A 50 2.27 -13.83 -8.46
CA GLU A 50 1.19 -14.80 -8.67
C GLU A 50 0.84 -15.60 -7.41
N LEU A 51 1.65 -15.53 -6.34
CA LEU A 51 1.54 -16.40 -5.16
C LEU A 51 0.14 -16.35 -4.53
N ALA A 52 -0.49 -15.18 -4.47
CA ALA A 52 -1.85 -15.03 -3.96
C ALA A 52 -2.90 -15.84 -4.76
N TRP A 53 -2.61 -16.12 -6.03
CA TRP A 53 -3.43 -16.87 -6.98
C TRP A 53 -2.98 -18.32 -7.16
N THR A 54 -1.70 -18.63 -6.96
CA THR A 54 -1.08 -19.93 -7.22
C THR A 54 -0.78 -20.75 -5.96
N LEU A 55 -0.99 -20.19 -4.76
CA LEU A 55 -0.80 -20.91 -3.50
C LEU A 55 -1.63 -22.21 -3.50
N PRO A 56 -0.98 -23.38 -3.37
CA PRO A 56 -1.65 -24.69 -3.48
C PRO A 56 -2.64 -24.95 -2.35
N ALA A 57 -2.54 -24.21 -1.24
CA ALA A 57 -3.45 -24.31 -0.11
C ALA A 57 -4.49 -23.20 -0.16
N ARG A 58 -5.74 -23.56 -0.46
CA ARG A 58 -6.87 -22.66 -0.31
C ARG A 58 -6.95 -22.18 1.15
N PRO A 59 -7.07 -20.87 1.42
CA PRO A 59 -7.21 -20.38 2.78
C PRO A 59 -8.39 -21.03 3.50
N ALA A 60 -8.23 -21.34 4.78
CA ALA A 60 -9.30 -21.87 5.61
C ALA A 60 -10.50 -20.91 5.58
N LYS A 61 -11.70 -21.44 5.33
CA LYS A 61 -12.94 -20.66 5.33
C LYS A 61 -13.49 -20.61 6.75
N THR A 62 -13.77 -19.41 7.23
CA THR A 62 -14.55 -19.21 8.47
C THR A 62 -16.00 -18.92 8.10
N ARG A 63 -16.95 -19.66 8.68
CA ARG A 63 -18.37 -19.40 8.46
C ARG A 63 -18.77 -18.13 9.22
N VAL A 64 -19.31 -17.16 8.49
CA VAL A 64 -19.88 -15.93 9.04
C VAL A 64 -21.31 -15.79 8.54
N ALA A 65 -22.19 -15.22 9.37
CA ALA A 65 -23.52 -14.79 8.94
C ALA A 65 -23.46 -13.30 8.63
N LEU A 66 -23.75 -12.92 7.39
CA LEU A 66 -23.75 -11.54 6.91
C LEU A 66 -25.04 -11.31 6.11
N ALA A 67 -25.64 -10.13 6.28
CA ALA A 67 -26.70 -9.64 5.42
C ALA A 67 -26.08 -8.85 4.26
N LEU A 68 -26.52 -9.15 3.04
CA LEU A 68 -26.18 -8.40 1.83
C LEU A 68 -27.44 -7.71 1.30
N ASP A 69 -27.25 -6.61 0.58
CA ASP A 69 -28.34 -5.99 -0.17
C ASP A 69 -28.93 -6.96 -1.19
N ALA A 70 -30.23 -6.85 -1.43
CA ALA A 70 -30.98 -7.84 -2.21
C ALA A 70 -30.51 -7.94 -3.67
N ASP A 71 -30.15 -6.80 -4.26
CA ASP A 71 -29.60 -6.71 -5.62
C ASP A 71 -28.20 -7.32 -5.71
N VAL A 72 -27.33 -7.07 -4.73
CA VAL A 72 -25.99 -7.65 -4.64
C VAL A 72 -26.09 -9.18 -4.49
N ALA A 73 -26.99 -9.66 -3.62
CA ALA A 73 -27.21 -11.09 -3.45
C ALA A 73 -27.71 -11.75 -4.76
N ALA A 74 -28.70 -11.14 -5.42
CA ALA A 74 -29.23 -11.63 -6.69
C ALA A 74 -28.16 -11.66 -7.79
N TRP A 75 -27.29 -10.65 -7.84
CA TRP A 75 -26.18 -10.58 -8.78
C TRP A 75 -25.20 -11.73 -8.58
N PHE A 76 -24.81 -12.03 -7.33
CA PHE A 76 -23.89 -13.15 -7.05
C PHE A 76 -24.54 -14.53 -7.31
N GLU A 77 -25.82 -14.70 -7.00
CA GLU A 77 -26.56 -15.95 -7.28
C GLU A 77 -26.59 -16.28 -8.78
N ALA A 78 -26.62 -15.26 -9.66
CA ALA A 78 -26.62 -15.45 -11.12
C ALA A 78 -25.35 -16.15 -11.65
N PHE A 79 -24.23 -16.17 -10.91
CA PHE A 79 -23.00 -16.87 -11.30
C PHE A 79 -22.98 -18.36 -10.96
N GLY A 80 -24.04 -18.87 -10.31
CA GLY A 80 -24.21 -20.29 -10.03
C GLY A 80 -23.48 -20.80 -8.77
N PRO A 81 -23.10 -22.08 -8.73
CA PRO A 81 -22.74 -22.78 -7.50
C PRO A 81 -21.50 -22.20 -6.79
N ASP A 82 -20.60 -21.54 -7.52
CA ASP A 82 -19.35 -20.97 -6.99
C ASP A 82 -19.50 -19.53 -6.46
N ARG A 83 -20.73 -19.02 -6.31
CA ARG A 83 -20.98 -17.63 -5.88
C ARG A 83 -20.24 -17.22 -4.61
N GLY A 84 -20.17 -18.12 -3.62
CA GLY A 84 -19.49 -17.82 -2.36
C GLY A 84 -17.97 -17.73 -2.51
N GLU A 85 -17.42 -18.43 -3.49
CA GLU A 85 -16.00 -18.37 -3.82
C GLU A 85 -15.66 -17.06 -4.51
N ARG A 86 -16.52 -16.64 -5.43
CA ARG A 86 -16.44 -15.35 -6.14
C ARG A 86 -16.60 -14.18 -5.19
N LEU A 87 -17.59 -14.23 -4.30
CA LEU A 87 -17.80 -13.22 -3.26
C LEU A 87 -16.54 -13.07 -2.39
N ASN A 88 -15.97 -14.18 -1.91
CA ASN A 88 -14.73 -14.15 -1.13
C ASN A 88 -13.54 -13.59 -1.92
N ALA A 89 -13.45 -13.85 -3.22
CA ALA A 89 -12.38 -13.28 -4.06
C ALA A 89 -12.52 -11.76 -4.17
N VAL A 90 -13.73 -11.25 -4.41
CA VAL A 90 -14.01 -9.80 -4.45
C VAL A 90 -13.68 -9.14 -3.12
N LEU A 91 -14.13 -9.70 -2.00
CA LEU A 91 -13.83 -9.19 -0.66
C LEU A 91 -12.33 -9.19 -0.36
N ARG A 92 -11.59 -10.20 -0.84
CA ARG A 92 -10.13 -10.24 -0.69
C ARG A 92 -9.42 -9.15 -1.49
N ILE A 93 -9.84 -8.90 -2.73
CA ILE A 93 -9.29 -7.81 -3.55
C ILE A 93 -9.53 -6.47 -2.86
N TYR A 94 -10.76 -6.23 -2.37
CA TYR A 94 -11.08 -5.02 -1.62
C TYR A 94 -10.21 -4.86 -0.37
N MET A 95 -10.06 -5.93 0.42
CA MET A 95 -9.18 -5.95 1.60
C MET A 95 -7.72 -5.63 1.24
N LEU A 96 -7.18 -6.22 0.17
CA LEU A 96 -5.81 -5.97 -0.26
C LEU A 96 -5.63 -4.53 -0.76
N GLY A 97 -6.58 -3.98 -1.52
CA GLY A 97 -6.55 -2.59 -1.98
C GLY A 97 -6.58 -1.59 -0.83
N MET A 98 -7.34 -1.88 0.23
CA MET A 98 -7.35 -1.10 1.48
C MET A 98 -6.00 -1.16 2.20
N LEU A 99 -5.42 -2.36 2.32
CA LEU A 99 -4.11 -2.55 2.98
C LEU A 99 -2.96 -1.89 2.21
N SER A 100 -3.02 -1.91 0.88
CA SER A 100 -2.02 -1.27 0.01
C SER A 100 -2.23 0.23 -0.16
N ARG A 101 -3.28 0.82 0.43
CA ARG A 101 -3.66 2.24 0.27
C ARG A 101 -4.01 2.64 -1.17
N GLU A 102 -4.42 1.68 -2.01
CA GLU A 102 -4.96 1.95 -3.35
C GLU A 102 -6.45 2.30 -3.30
N ILE A 103 -7.12 1.88 -2.23
CA ILE A 103 -8.51 2.25 -1.93
C ILE A 103 -8.49 3.00 -0.61
N ASP A 104 -9.02 4.22 -0.62
CA ASP A 104 -9.26 4.96 0.60
C ASP A 104 -10.52 4.42 1.30
N ALA A 105 -10.41 4.22 2.61
CA ALA A 105 -11.58 3.92 3.43
C ALA A 105 -12.54 5.12 3.38
N PRO A 106 -13.86 4.91 3.22
CA PRO A 106 -14.83 5.98 3.38
C PRO A 106 -14.83 6.57 4.80
#